data_AF-A0A6I8PS08-F1
#
_entry.id   AF-A0A6I8PS08-F1
#
_cell.length_a   1.000
_cell.length_b   1.000
_cell.length_c   1.000
_cell.angle_alpha   90.00
_cell.angle_beta   90.00
_cell.angle_gamma   90.00
#
_symmetry.space_group_name_H-M   'P 1'
#
loop_
_entity.id
_entity.type
_entity.pdbx_description
1 polymer ?
#
loop_
_entity_poly.entity_id
_entity_poly.type
_entity_poly.pdbx_seq_one_letter_code
_entity_poly.pdbx_strand_id
1 'polypeptide(L)'
;SLTWFTTIVPLVLVITMTAVKDATDDYFRHKSDNQVNNRQSEVLINSKLQNEKWMNVKVGDIIKLENNQFVAADLLLLSSSEPHGLCYVETAELDGETNLKVRHALSVTSELGADISRLAGFDGIVVCEVPNNKLDKFMGILSWKDSKHSLNNEKIILRGCILRNTSWCFGMVIFAGPDTKLMQNSGKTKFKRTSIDRLMNTLVLWEIQSGRVKLGTNSELSSFGMKERRALCSPDS
;
A
#
# COMPACT_ATOMS: atom_id res chain seq x y z
N SER A 1 -23.25 41.23 -24.39
CA SER A 1 -23.53 39.87 -23.88
C SER A 1 -22.24 39.09 -23.93
N LEU A 2 -21.69 38.73 -22.76
CA LEU A 2 -20.55 37.81 -22.72
C LEU A 2 -21.06 36.48 -23.30
N THR A 3 -20.51 36.04 -24.42
CA THR A 3 -20.94 34.79 -25.08
C THR A 3 -20.61 33.62 -24.16
N TRP A 4 -21.60 32.80 -23.82
CA TRP A 4 -21.48 31.61 -22.96
C TRP A 4 -20.31 30.67 -23.36
N PHE A 5 -19.89 30.76 -24.62
CA PHE A 5 -18.76 30.05 -25.19
C PHE A 5 -17.41 30.42 -24.54
N THR A 6 -17.18 31.69 -24.17
CA THR A 6 -15.89 32.13 -23.62
C THR A 6 -15.63 31.63 -22.20
N THR A 7 -16.66 31.24 -21.47
CA THR A 7 -16.56 30.67 -20.11
C THR A 7 -16.54 29.15 -20.10
N ILE A 8 -17.29 28.50 -20.99
CA ILE A 8 -17.40 27.04 -21.03
C ILE A 8 -16.15 26.39 -21.64
N VAL A 9 -15.56 27.00 -22.67
CA VAL A 9 -14.39 26.43 -23.36
C VAL A 9 -13.18 26.23 -22.43
N PRO A 10 -12.72 27.22 -21.63
CA PRO A 10 -11.60 27.02 -20.72
C PRO A 10 -11.88 25.98 -19.63
N LEU A 11 -13.11 25.94 -19.11
CA LEU A 11 -13.51 24.99 -18.07
C LEU A 11 -13.45 23.55 -18.59
N VAL A 12 -14.04 23.30 -19.76
CA VAL A 12 -14.02 21.98 -20.40
C VAL A 12 -12.59 21.55 -20.70
N LEU A 13 -11.74 22.46 -21.20
CA LEU A 13 -10.33 22.17 -21.47
C LEU A 13 -9.60 21.72 -20.20
N VAL A 14 -9.72 22.47 -19.09
CA VAL A 14 -9.05 22.15 -17.83
C VAL A 14 -9.52 20.80 -17.28
N ILE A 15 -10.85 20.57 -17.22
CA ILE A 15 -11.41 19.30 -16.74
C ILE A 15 -10.92 18.13 -17.60
N THR A 16 -10.87 18.32 -18.92
CA THR A 16 -10.41 17.28 -19.86
C THR A 16 -8.93 16.96 -19.63
N MET A 17 -8.08 17.98 -19.49
CA MET A 17 -6.64 17.77 -19.21
C MET A 17 -6.41 17.05 -17.89
N THR A 18 -7.12 17.43 -16.81
CA THR A 18 -7.02 16.74 -15.52
C THR A 18 -7.50 15.29 -15.63
N ALA A 19 -8.62 15.04 -16.29
CA ALA A 19 -9.14 13.69 -16.47
C ALA A 19 -8.18 12.79 -17.25
N VAL A 20 -7.56 13.31 -18.32
CA VAL A 20 -6.55 12.57 -19.10
C VAL A 20 -5.33 12.25 -18.25
N LYS A 21 -4.82 13.23 -17.49
CA LYS A 21 -3.68 13.01 -16.59
C LYS A 21 -3.98 11.93 -15.55
N ASP A 22 -5.10 12.04 -14.85
CA ASP A 22 -5.48 11.10 -13.81
C ASP A 22 -5.67 9.68 -14.39
N ALA A 23 -6.26 9.57 -15.59
CA ALA A 23 -6.39 8.31 -16.30
C ALA A 23 -5.03 7.72 -16.69
N THR A 24 -4.08 8.54 -17.15
CA THR A 24 -2.72 8.06 -17.46
C THR A 24 -2.00 7.57 -16.21
N ASP A 25 -2.06 8.33 -15.10
CA ASP A 25 -1.39 8.00 -13.85
C ASP A 25 -1.95 6.68 -13.28
N ASP A 26 -3.27 6.49 -13.32
CA ASP A 26 -3.93 5.26 -12.87
C ASP A 26 -3.57 4.05 -13.74
N TYR A 27 -3.49 4.24 -15.07
CA TYR A 27 -3.04 3.18 -15.98
C TYR A 27 -1.59 2.73 -15.70
N PHE A 28 -0.67 3.67 -15.53
CA PHE A 28 0.73 3.34 -15.22
C PHE A 28 0.86 2.62 -13.88
N ARG A 29 0.06 3.02 -12.89
CA ARG A 29 0.00 2.35 -11.59
C ARG A 29 -0.47 0.90 -11.73
N HIS A 30 -1.59 0.66 -12.43
CA HIS A 30 -2.09 -0.69 -12.66
C HIS A 30 -1.07 -1.56 -13.41
N LYS A 31 -0.37 -1.00 -14.38
CA LYS A 31 0.72 -1.69 -15.09
C LYS A 31 1.85 -2.10 -14.14
N SER A 32 2.26 -1.21 -13.23
CA SER A 32 3.29 -1.48 -12.24
C SER A 32 2.87 -2.58 -11.25
N ASP A 33 1.66 -2.50 -10.72
CA ASP A 33 1.10 -3.52 -9.81
C ASP A 33 1.06 -4.90 -10.50
N ASN A 34 0.65 -4.93 -11.77
CA ASN A 34 0.58 -6.18 -12.52
C ASN A 34 1.97 -6.79 -12.79
N GLN A 35 3.02 -5.98 -12.95
CA GLN A 35 4.39 -6.48 -13.07
C GLN A 35 4.85 -7.19 -11.79
N VAL A 36 4.54 -6.62 -10.62
CA VAL A 36 4.89 -7.23 -9.33
C VAL A 36 4.10 -8.52 -9.11
N ASN A 37 2.80 -8.52 -9.41
CA ASN A 37 1.93 -9.68 -9.21
C ASN A 37 2.25 -10.87 -10.13
N ASN A 38 2.88 -10.61 -11.28
CA ASN A 38 3.32 -11.64 -12.23
C ASN A 38 4.76 -12.13 -11.99
N ARG A 39 5.46 -11.62 -10.96
CA ARG A 39 6.75 -12.20 -10.54
C ARG A 39 6.56 -13.65 -10.10
N GLN A 40 7.62 -14.45 -10.24
CA GLN A 40 7.61 -15.87 -9.92
C GLN A 40 8.32 -16.17 -8.60
N SER A 41 7.85 -17.20 -7.91
CA SER A 41 8.47 -17.78 -6.72
C SER A 41 8.32 -19.30 -6.75
N GLU A 42 9.33 -20.02 -6.25
CA GLU A 42 9.28 -21.47 -6.12
C GLU A 42 8.44 -21.84 -4.88
N VAL A 43 7.30 -22.48 -5.10
CA VAL A 43 6.39 -22.93 -4.03
C VAL A 43 6.40 -24.45 -3.97
N LEU A 44 6.39 -24.99 -2.76
CA LEU A 44 6.31 -26.42 -2.50
C LEU A 44 4.86 -26.89 -2.58
N ILE A 45 4.51 -27.56 -3.68
CA ILE A 45 3.16 -28.08 -3.92
C ILE A 45 3.27 -29.58 -4.22
N ASN A 46 2.52 -30.40 -3.48
CA ASN A 46 2.51 -31.86 -3.62
C ASN A 46 3.92 -32.48 -3.58
N SER A 47 4.74 -32.04 -2.61
CA SER A 47 6.13 -32.49 -2.42
C SER A 47 7.06 -32.21 -3.62
N LYS A 48 6.73 -31.23 -4.46
CA LYS A 48 7.57 -30.76 -5.57
C LYS A 48 7.64 -29.24 -5.57
N LEU A 49 8.81 -28.71 -5.90
CA LEU A 49 8.98 -27.28 -6.13
C LEU A 49 8.44 -26.92 -7.50
N GLN A 50 7.54 -25.94 -7.54
CA GLN A 50 6.90 -25.46 -8.74
C GLN A 50 6.95 -23.94 -8.78
N ASN A 51 7.17 -23.38 -9.96
CA ASN A 51 7.16 -21.93 -10.14
C ASN A 51 5.73 -21.42 -10.18
N GLU A 52 5.35 -20.65 -9.17
CA GLU A 52 4.05 -20.00 -9.07
C GLU A 52 4.18 -18.49 -9.15
N LYS A 53 3.11 -17.84 -9.61
CA LYS A 53 3.05 -16.38 -9.62
C LYS A 53 2.79 -15.87 -8.21
N TRP A 54 3.32 -14.69 -7.88
CA TRP A 54 3.11 -14.06 -6.58
C TRP A 54 1.62 -13.86 -6.25
N MET A 55 0.77 -13.61 -7.25
CA MET A 55 -0.68 -13.51 -7.06
C MET A 55 -1.36 -14.81 -6.61
N ASN A 56 -0.71 -15.97 -6.80
CA ASN A 56 -1.25 -17.28 -6.44
C ASN A 56 -0.77 -17.77 -5.06
N VAL A 57 0.20 -17.08 -4.44
CA VAL A 57 0.78 -17.44 -3.14
C VAL A 57 -0.27 -17.26 -2.03
N LYS A 58 -0.45 -18.28 -1.21
CA LYS A 58 -1.41 -18.32 -0.11
C LYS A 58 -0.73 -18.53 1.24
N VAL A 59 -1.45 -18.20 2.30
CA VAL A 59 -1.01 -18.46 3.68
C VAL A 59 -0.87 -19.97 3.91
N GLY A 60 0.23 -20.37 4.53
CA GLY A 60 0.59 -21.77 4.77
C GLY A 60 1.45 -22.40 3.66
N ASP A 61 1.58 -21.77 2.50
CA ASP A 61 2.47 -22.25 1.45
C ASP A 61 3.93 -22.18 1.92
N ILE A 62 4.74 -23.18 1.53
CA ILE A 62 6.19 -23.16 1.77
C ILE A 62 6.87 -22.68 0.49
N ILE A 63 7.64 -21.61 0.60
CA ILE A 63 8.35 -20.98 -0.51
C ILE A 63 9.84 -21.24 -0.34
N LYS A 64 10.49 -21.63 -1.44
CA LYS A 64 11.94 -21.62 -1.57
C LYS A 64 12.36 -20.27 -2.16
N LEU A 65 13.30 -19.62 -1.49
CA LEU A 65 13.94 -18.40 -1.96
C LEU A 65 15.40 -18.69 -2.31
N GLU A 66 15.84 -18.15 -3.43
CA GLU A 66 17.23 -18.19 -3.86
C GLU A 66 17.94 -16.86 -3.57
N ASN A 67 19.27 -16.89 -3.60
CA ASN A 67 20.08 -15.69 -3.39
C ASN A 67 19.71 -14.58 -4.39
N ASN A 68 19.64 -13.34 -3.92
CA ASN A 68 19.23 -12.15 -4.66
C ASN A 68 17.77 -12.16 -5.14
N GLN A 69 16.91 -13.00 -4.57
CA GLN A 69 15.48 -13.02 -4.88
C GLN A 69 14.67 -12.15 -3.92
N PHE A 70 13.65 -11.50 -4.45
CA PHE A 70 12.66 -10.78 -3.65
C PHE A 70 11.69 -11.74 -2.95
N VAL A 71 11.33 -11.38 -1.73
CA VAL A 71 10.36 -12.11 -0.93
C VAL A 71 8.94 -11.69 -1.31
N ALA A 72 8.09 -12.67 -1.67
CA ALA A 72 6.73 -12.43 -2.15
C ALA A 72 5.72 -12.05 -1.04
N ALA A 73 5.91 -12.56 0.17
CA ALA A 73 4.96 -12.52 1.29
C ALA A 73 5.70 -12.47 2.63
N ASP A 74 5.02 -12.29 3.76
CA ASP A 74 5.72 -12.37 5.06
C ASP A 74 5.90 -13.84 5.43
N LEU A 75 7.16 -14.28 5.54
CA LEU A 75 7.53 -15.69 5.72
C LEU A 75 8.08 -15.96 7.12
N LEU A 76 7.69 -17.09 7.71
CA LEU A 76 8.39 -17.72 8.82
C LEU A 76 9.59 -18.48 8.27
N LEU A 77 10.80 -18.15 8.70
CA LEU A 77 12.00 -18.87 8.29
C LEU A 77 12.03 -20.27 8.92
N LEU A 78 11.96 -21.30 8.08
CA LEU A 78 12.02 -22.70 8.48
C LEU A 78 13.45 -23.23 8.48
N SER A 79 14.15 -23.04 7.36
CA SER A 79 15.47 -23.59 7.10
C SER A 79 16.27 -22.68 6.18
N SER A 80 17.58 -22.73 6.27
CA SER A 80 18.51 -21.90 5.48
C SER A 80 19.76 -22.68 5.13
N SER A 81 20.44 -22.27 4.07
CA SER A 81 21.73 -22.84 3.66
C SER A 81 22.87 -22.53 4.62
N GLU A 82 22.78 -21.43 5.36
CA GLU A 82 23.88 -21.00 6.24
C GLU A 82 23.92 -21.79 7.55
N PRO A 83 25.11 -21.93 8.16
CA PRO A 83 25.26 -22.57 9.46
C PRO A 83 24.34 -21.95 10.52
N HIS A 84 23.86 -22.78 11.44
CA HIS A 84 22.94 -22.38 12.52
C HIS A 84 21.58 -21.79 12.04
N GLY A 85 21.21 -22.01 10.78
CA GLY A 85 19.93 -21.55 10.22
C GLY A 85 19.85 -20.04 10.06
N LEU A 86 20.99 -19.37 9.86
CA LEU A 86 21.07 -17.93 9.62
C LEU A 86 20.59 -17.59 8.20
N CYS A 87 20.02 -16.41 8.00
CA CYS A 87 19.93 -15.83 6.67
C CYS A 87 20.12 -14.32 6.74
N TYR A 88 20.59 -13.73 5.65
CA TYR A 88 20.79 -12.29 5.56
C TYR A 88 19.76 -11.69 4.60
N VAL A 89 19.09 -10.64 5.04
CA VAL A 89 18.07 -9.96 4.24
C VAL A 89 18.38 -8.47 4.16
N GLU A 90 18.28 -7.94 2.95
CA GLU A 90 18.38 -6.52 2.66
C GLU A 90 16.97 -5.91 2.75
N THR A 91 16.82 -4.80 3.49
CA THR A 91 15.53 -4.14 3.75
C THR A 91 15.37 -2.80 3.06
N ALA A 92 16.18 -2.50 2.03
CA ALA A 92 16.19 -1.21 1.34
C ALA A 92 14.80 -0.75 0.84
N GLU A 93 13.90 -1.67 0.46
CA GLU A 93 12.52 -1.32 0.05
C GLU A 93 11.59 -0.95 1.22
N LEU A 94 11.90 -1.39 2.44
CA LEU A 94 11.05 -1.21 3.63
C LEU A 94 11.42 0.02 4.45
N ASP A 95 12.71 0.23 4.71
CA ASP A 95 13.21 1.29 5.59
C ASP A 95 14.26 2.18 4.94
N GLY A 96 14.66 1.90 3.69
CA GLY A 96 15.70 2.66 2.99
C GLY A 96 17.11 2.38 3.50
N GLU A 97 17.29 1.42 4.41
CA GLU A 97 18.59 1.01 4.91
C GLU A 97 19.20 -0.04 3.95
N THR A 98 20.44 0.17 3.53
CA THR A 98 21.19 -0.78 2.69
C THR A 98 21.93 -1.85 3.51
N ASN A 99 21.80 -1.81 4.83
CA ASN A 99 22.47 -2.77 5.69
C ASN A 99 21.76 -4.13 5.65
N LEU A 100 22.56 -5.19 5.77
CA LEU A 100 22.05 -6.55 5.87
C LEU A 100 21.56 -6.80 7.30
N LYS A 101 20.32 -7.27 7.42
CA LYS A 101 19.73 -7.71 8.69
C LYS A 101 19.82 -9.23 8.78
N VAL A 102 20.29 -9.72 9.92
CA VAL A 102 20.36 -11.16 10.20
C VAL A 102 19.00 -11.65 10.67
N ARG A 103 18.53 -12.76 10.13
CA ARG A 103 17.37 -13.52 10.59
C ARG A 103 17.79 -14.95 10.90
N HIS A 104 17.03 -15.62 11.76
CA HIS A 104 17.39 -16.92 12.30
C HIS A 104 16.21 -17.88 12.16
N ALA A 105 16.43 -19.08 11.64
CA ALA A 105 15.46 -20.16 11.73
C ALA A 105 15.26 -20.58 13.20
N LEU A 106 14.19 -21.32 13.49
CA LEU A 106 14.13 -22.08 14.74
C LEU A 106 15.10 -23.26 14.64
N SER A 107 15.79 -23.58 15.73
CA SER A 107 16.74 -24.70 15.74
C SER A 107 16.08 -26.01 15.32
N VAL A 108 14.84 -26.24 15.78
CA VAL A 108 14.07 -27.46 15.47
C VAL A 108 13.70 -27.54 13.99
N THR A 109 13.34 -26.42 13.35
CA THR A 109 12.97 -26.40 11.93
C THR A 109 14.20 -26.37 11.02
N SER A 110 15.32 -25.81 11.49
CA SER A 110 16.57 -25.75 10.73
C SER A 110 17.12 -27.14 10.39
N GLU A 111 16.80 -28.15 11.20
CA GLU A 111 17.15 -29.56 10.94
C GLU A 111 16.43 -30.16 9.72
N LEU A 112 15.37 -29.51 9.21
CA LEU A 112 14.69 -29.93 7.97
C LEU A 112 15.59 -29.76 6.74
N GLY A 113 16.58 -28.85 6.80
CA GLY A 113 17.56 -28.65 5.73
C GLY A 113 16.91 -28.31 4.40
N ALA A 114 17.46 -28.86 3.31
CA ALA A 114 16.92 -28.76 1.95
C ALA A 114 16.04 -29.97 1.57
N ASP A 115 15.68 -30.83 2.52
CA ASP A 115 14.92 -32.05 2.26
C ASP A 115 13.45 -31.72 1.98
N ILE A 116 13.10 -31.63 0.70
CA ILE A 116 11.75 -31.36 0.19
C ILE A 116 10.70 -32.28 0.83
N SER A 117 11.01 -33.56 1.00
CA SER A 117 10.09 -34.54 1.61
C SER A 117 9.81 -34.23 3.09
N ARG A 118 10.81 -33.76 3.84
CA ARG A 118 10.64 -33.39 5.25
C ARG A 118 9.87 -32.08 5.40
N LEU A 119 10.13 -31.12 4.51
CA LEU A 119 9.38 -29.86 4.43
C LEU A 119 7.92 -30.10 4.03
N ALA A 120 7.65 -31.03 3.12
CA ALA A 120 6.28 -31.37 2.72
C ALA A 120 5.51 -32.10 3.84
N GLY A 121 6.21 -32.83 4.71
CA GLY A 121 5.64 -33.44 5.91
C GLY A 121 5.61 -32.53 7.14
N PHE A 122 5.92 -31.23 7.00
CA PHE A 122 5.88 -30.28 8.10
C PHE A 122 4.43 -29.95 8.48
N ASP A 123 4.03 -30.34 9.69
CA ASP A 123 2.68 -30.24 10.24
C ASP A 123 2.59 -29.24 11.40
N GLY A 124 3.48 -28.25 11.44
CA GLY A 124 3.53 -27.24 12.49
C GLY A 124 2.36 -26.25 12.43
N ILE A 125 1.78 -25.91 13.59
CA ILE A 125 0.71 -24.92 13.71
C ILE A 125 1.29 -23.62 14.23
N VAL A 126 1.14 -22.53 13.46
CA VAL A 126 1.57 -21.19 13.87
C VAL A 126 0.37 -20.35 14.29
N VAL A 127 0.42 -19.82 15.50
CA VAL A 127 -0.54 -18.84 16.00
C VAL A 127 0.20 -17.52 16.20
N CYS A 128 -0.24 -16.45 15.55
CA CYS A 128 0.43 -15.15 15.60
C CYS A 128 -0.56 -14.00 15.85
N GLU A 129 -0.02 -12.82 16.09
CA GLU A 129 -0.79 -11.59 16.21
C GLU A 129 -1.55 -11.23 14.91
N VAL A 130 -2.55 -10.36 15.02
CA VAL A 130 -3.28 -9.85 13.85
C VAL A 130 -2.37 -9.01 12.94
N PRO A 131 -2.63 -8.97 11.62
CA PRO A 131 -1.91 -8.11 10.69
C PRO A 131 -1.83 -6.66 11.17
N ASN A 132 -0.62 -6.11 11.20
CA ASN A 132 -0.35 -4.76 11.69
C ASN A 132 0.78 -4.11 10.86
N ASN A 133 0.96 -2.80 11.01
CA ASN A 133 1.93 -2.02 10.24
C ASN A 133 3.29 -1.82 10.95
N LYS A 134 3.55 -2.55 12.05
CA LYS A 134 4.79 -2.46 12.83
C LYS A 134 5.82 -3.44 12.27
N LEU A 135 6.82 -2.92 11.55
CA LEU A 135 7.86 -3.71 10.88
C LEU A 135 8.90 -4.31 11.85
N ASP A 136 9.02 -3.71 13.03
CA ASP A 136 9.98 -4.04 14.09
C ASP A 136 9.46 -5.10 15.06
N LYS A 137 8.13 -5.24 15.16
CA LYS A 137 7.48 -6.12 16.13
C LYS A 137 6.78 -7.28 15.43
N PHE A 138 7.02 -8.49 15.92
CA PHE A 138 6.23 -9.67 15.59
C PHE A 138 6.19 -10.60 16.80
N MET A 139 5.01 -11.12 17.12
CA MET A 139 4.83 -12.13 18.16
C MET A 139 3.96 -13.28 17.65
N GLY A 140 4.44 -14.50 17.86
CA GLY A 140 3.69 -15.71 17.58
C GLY A 140 4.25 -16.91 18.32
N ILE A 141 3.58 -18.05 18.16
CA ILE A 141 3.97 -19.32 18.76
C ILE A 141 3.82 -20.39 17.67
N LEU A 142 4.90 -21.14 17.42
CA LEU A 142 4.87 -22.36 16.64
C LEU A 142 4.65 -23.54 17.59
N SER A 143 3.58 -24.32 17.37
CA SER A 143 3.34 -25.59 18.04
C SER A 143 3.70 -26.72 17.09
N TRP A 144 4.76 -27.48 17.41
CA TRP A 144 5.25 -28.58 16.57
C TRP A 144 5.91 -29.66 17.43
N LYS A 145 5.67 -30.95 17.12
CA LYS A 145 6.19 -32.11 17.89
C LYS A 145 5.96 -31.99 19.41
N ASP A 146 4.72 -31.67 19.81
CA ASP A 146 4.31 -31.44 21.20
C ASP A 146 5.07 -30.33 21.95
N SER A 147 5.87 -29.54 21.24
CA SER A 147 6.65 -28.44 21.78
C SER A 147 6.14 -27.11 21.26
N LYS A 148 6.19 -26.08 22.12
CA LYS A 148 5.83 -24.71 21.76
C LYS A 148 7.08 -23.85 21.68
N HIS A 149 7.25 -23.16 20.57
CA HIS A 149 8.38 -22.28 20.29
C HIS A 149 7.89 -20.85 20.08
N SER A 150 8.44 -19.90 20.83
CA SER A 150 8.13 -18.48 20.65
C SER A 150 8.74 -17.96 19.35
N LEU A 151 7.95 -17.20 18.60
CA LEU A 151 8.35 -16.54 17.36
C LEU A 151 8.45 -15.03 17.61
N ASN A 152 9.62 -14.48 17.30
CA ASN A 152 9.91 -13.06 17.38
C ASN A 152 10.19 -12.51 15.98
N ASN A 153 10.40 -11.19 15.86
CA ASN A 153 10.71 -10.54 14.58
C ASN A 153 11.90 -11.18 13.86
N GLU A 154 12.94 -11.60 14.58
CA GLU A 154 14.13 -12.26 14.02
C GLU A 154 13.85 -13.57 13.28
N LYS A 155 12.69 -14.19 13.51
CA LYS A 155 12.28 -15.46 12.88
C LYS A 155 11.50 -15.27 11.58
N ILE A 156 11.14 -14.03 11.23
CA ILE A 156 10.36 -13.73 10.05
C ILE A 156 11.14 -12.91 9.01
N ILE A 157 10.79 -13.11 7.74
CA ILE A 157 11.28 -12.32 6.60
C ILE A 157 10.06 -11.62 6.00
N LEU A 158 10.17 -10.30 5.79
CA LEU A 158 9.06 -9.49 5.31
C LEU A 158 9.01 -9.46 3.78
N ARG A 159 7.81 -9.24 3.23
CA ARG A 159 7.64 -8.92 1.81
C ARG A 159 8.47 -7.69 1.44
N GLY A 160 9.13 -7.73 0.27
CA GLY A 160 9.97 -6.64 -0.24
C GLY A 160 11.43 -6.72 0.23
N CYS A 161 11.75 -7.57 1.21
CA CYS A 161 13.13 -7.91 1.50
C CYS A 161 13.76 -8.67 0.32
N ILE A 162 15.07 -8.52 0.15
CA ILE A 162 15.88 -9.31 -0.79
C ILE A 162 16.76 -10.26 0.02
N LEU A 163 16.74 -11.55 -0.30
CA LEU A 163 17.67 -12.51 0.28
C LEU A 163 19.08 -12.23 -0.25
N ARG A 164 20.08 -12.08 0.63
CA ARG A 164 21.48 -11.84 0.27
C ARG A 164 22.38 -12.78 1.04
N ASN A 165 23.57 -13.06 0.53
CA ASN A 165 24.60 -13.84 1.21
C ASN A 165 24.08 -15.16 1.81
N THR A 166 23.09 -15.77 1.16
CA THR A 166 22.45 -17.02 1.58
C THR A 166 22.02 -17.70 0.29
N SER A 167 22.50 -18.91 0.06
CA SER A 167 22.29 -19.62 -1.22
C SER A 167 20.81 -19.94 -1.43
N TRP A 168 20.16 -20.46 -0.39
CA TRP A 168 18.73 -20.75 -0.39
C TRP A 168 18.16 -20.65 1.03
N CYS A 169 16.88 -20.33 1.13
CA CYS A 169 16.13 -20.53 2.36
C CYS A 169 14.71 -21.00 2.07
N PHE A 170 14.12 -21.71 3.03
CA PHE A 170 12.73 -22.13 3.00
C PHE A 170 11.95 -21.36 4.05
N GLY A 171 10.82 -20.81 3.64
CA GLY A 171 9.93 -20.11 4.55
C GLY A 171 8.47 -20.47 4.33
N MET A 172 7.70 -20.52 5.41
CA MET A 172 6.26 -20.70 5.36
C MET A 172 5.55 -19.35 5.36
N VAL A 173 4.59 -19.14 4.47
CA VAL A 173 3.83 -17.89 4.38
C VAL A 173 2.94 -17.71 5.62
N ILE A 174 3.17 -16.64 6.37
CA ILE A 174 2.32 -16.22 7.50
C ILE A 174 1.27 -15.22 7.03
N PHE A 175 1.69 -14.17 6.32
CA PHE A 175 0.78 -13.16 5.77
C PHE A 175 1.00 -13.02 4.27
N ALA A 176 -0.08 -12.93 3.51
CA ALA A 176 -0.07 -12.80 2.06
C ALA A 176 -0.90 -11.60 1.59
N GLY A 177 -0.57 -11.06 0.41
CA GLY A 177 -1.34 -9.99 -0.21
C GLY A 177 -1.46 -8.72 0.64
N PRO A 178 -2.67 -8.21 0.92
CA PRO A 178 -2.87 -6.98 1.67
C PRO A 178 -2.54 -7.10 3.17
N ASP A 179 -2.44 -8.32 3.70
CA ASP A 179 -2.18 -8.56 5.12
C ASP A 179 -0.69 -8.48 5.47
N THR A 180 0.20 -8.42 4.47
CA THR A 180 1.63 -8.27 4.75
C THR A 180 1.92 -6.93 5.43
N LYS A 181 2.90 -6.91 6.33
CA LYS A 181 3.27 -5.71 7.09
C LYS A 181 3.67 -4.55 6.17
N LEU A 182 4.33 -4.84 5.04
CA LEU A 182 4.64 -3.83 4.01
C LEU A 182 3.37 -3.17 3.45
N MET A 183 2.33 -3.96 3.13
CA MET A 183 1.08 -3.43 2.57
C MET A 183 0.27 -2.66 3.61
N GLN A 184 0.30 -3.11 4.86
CA GLN A 184 -0.30 -2.40 6.00
C GLN A 184 0.40 -1.06 6.26
N ASN A 185 1.72 -0.98 6.03
CA ASN A 185 2.49 0.26 6.15
C ASN A 185 2.30 1.21 4.95
N SER A 186 2.07 0.66 3.75
CA SER A 186 1.91 1.42 2.49
C SER A 186 0.66 2.31 2.44
N GLY A 187 -0.25 2.17 3.41
CA GLY A 187 -1.46 2.97 3.54
C GLY A 187 -2.49 2.71 2.44
N LYS A 188 -3.76 3.01 2.71
CA LYS A 188 -4.78 3.00 1.64
C LYS A 188 -4.42 4.09 0.65
N THR A 189 -4.45 3.77 -0.64
CA THR A 189 -4.20 4.77 -1.68
C THR A 189 -5.30 5.80 -1.67
N LYS A 190 -4.99 6.95 -1.06
CA LYS A 190 -5.85 8.12 -1.05
C LYS A 190 -5.43 9.02 -2.20
N PHE A 191 -6.40 9.65 -2.85
CA PHE A 191 -6.13 10.73 -3.80
C PHE A 191 -5.33 11.82 -3.07
N LYS A 192 -4.05 11.97 -3.42
CA LYS A 192 -3.18 12.98 -2.81
C LYS A 192 -3.64 14.36 -3.27
N ARG A 193 -4.12 15.20 -2.35
CA ARG A 193 -4.39 16.62 -2.59
C ARG A 193 -3.30 17.44 -1.92
N THR A 194 -2.79 18.44 -2.62
CA THR A 194 -1.76 19.32 -2.08
C THR A 194 -2.35 20.29 -1.06
N SER A 195 -1.52 20.84 -0.16
CA SER A 195 -1.95 21.91 0.74
C SER A 195 -2.40 23.16 -0.02
N ILE A 196 -1.83 23.38 -1.22
CA ILE A 196 -2.22 24.45 -2.13
C ILE A 196 -3.64 24.22 -2.64
N ASP A 197 -4.06 23.00 -2.98
CA ASP A 197 -5.44 22.72 -3.42
C ASP A 197 -6.47 23.09 -2.35
N ARG A 198 -6.14 22.88 -1.07
CA ARG A 198 -7.01 23.28 0.05
C ARG A 198 -7.10 24.80 0.17
N LEU A 199 -5.96 25.48 0.08
CA LEU A 199 -5.89 26.94 0.10
C LEU A 199 -6.63 27.54 -1.09
N MET A 200 -6.49 26.95 -2.28
CA MET A 200 -7.19 27.37 -3.50
C MET A 200 -8.70 27.27 -3.32
N ASN A 201 -9.21 26.16 -2.77
CA ASN A 201 -10.64 26.00 -2.46
C ASN A 201 -11.13 27.03 -1.44
N THR A 202 -10.34 27.34 -0.40
CA THR A 202 -10.68 28.39 0.58
C THR A 202 -10.73 29.78 -0.07
N LEU A 203 -9.77 30.11 -0.94
CA LEU A 203 -9.75 31.37 -1.68
C LEU A 203 -10.94 31.50 -2.63
N VAL A 204 -11.29 30.42 -3.34
CA VAL A 204 -12.47 30.38 -4.22
C VAL A 204 -13.75 30.64 -3.40
N LEU A 205 -13.90 30.01 -2.23
CA LEU A 205 -15.04 30.26 -1.35
C LEU A 205 -15.08 31.71 -0.85
N TRP A 206 -13.93 32.29 -0.53
CA TRP A 206 -13.82 33.68 -0.10
C TRP A 206 -14.19 34.68 -1.20
N GLU A 207 -13.74 34.45 -2.44
CA GLU A 207 -14.12 35.25 -3.61
C GLU A 207 -15.62 35.16 -3.90
N ILE A 208 -16.20 33.95 -3.86
CA ILE A 208 -17.65 33.75 -4.04
C ILE A 208 -18.44 34.51 -2.95
N GLN A 209 -17.99 34.44 -1.70
CA GLN A 209 -18.65 35.13 -0.59
C GLN A 209 -18.52 36.66 -0.71
N SER A 210 -17.33 37.17 -1.03
CA SER A 210 -17.07 38.60 -1.24
C SER A 210 -17.85 39.17 -2.43
N GLY A 211 -18.00 38.40 -3.50
CA GLY A 211 -18.87 38.72 -4.64
C GLY A 211 -20.35 38.78 -4.27
N ARG A 212 -20.83 37.83 -3.45
CA ARG A 212 -22.21 37.83 -2.92
C ARG A 212 -22.51 39.06 -2.07
N VAL A 213 -21.57 39.49 -1.22
CA VAL A 213 -21.71 40.69 -0.38
C VAL A 213 -21.83 41.96 -1.24
N LYS A 214 -20.99 42.10 -2.28
CA LYS A 214 -21.04 43.23 -3.23
C LYS A 214 -22.31 43.29 -4.08
N LEU A 215 -22.91 42.14 -4.39
CA LEU A 215 -24.21 42.06 -5.09
C LEU A 215 -25.37 42.37 -4.13
N GLY A 216 -25.30 41.90 -2.89
CA GLY A 216 -26.26 42.20 -1.82
C GLY A 216 -26.39 43.71 -1.56
N THR A 217 -25.27 44.41 -1.36
CA THR A 217 -25.26 45.86 -1.13
C THR A 217 -25.74 46.67 -2.34
N ASN A 218 -25.45 46.25 -3.58
CA ASN A 218 -25.99 46.89 -4.78
C ASN A 218 -27.49 46.64 -4.98
N SER A 219 -28.00 45.46 -4.59
CA SER A 219 -29.44 45.17 -4.63
C SER A 219 -30.25 45.95 -3.58
N GLU A 220 -29.66 46.21 -2.41
CA GLU A 220 -30.27 47.09 -1.41
C GLU A 220 -30.27 48.56 -1.84
N LEU A 221 -29.18 49.05 -2.45
CA LEU A 221 -29.09 50.41 -3.00
C LEU A 221 -30.07 50.66 -4.16
N SER A 222 -30.29 49.67 -5.04
CA SER A 222 -31.24 49.79 -6.15
C SER A 222 -32.70 49.68 -5.68
N SER A 223 -33.00 48.88 -4.65
CA SER A 223 -34.31 48.86 -4.00
C SER A 223 -34.64 50.18 -3.30
N PHE A 224 -33.62 50.84 -2.71
CA PHE A 224 -33.77 52.18 -2.13
C PHE A 224 -34.08 53.25 -3.19
N GLY A 225 -33.34 53.27 -4.31
CA GLY A 225 -33.56 54.24 -5.40
C GLY A 225 -34.88 54.07 -6.16
N MET A 226 -35.51 52.88 -6.12
CA MET A 226 -36.80 52.64 -6.77
C MET A 226 -38.00 52.96 -5.86
N LYS A 227 -37.81 52.94 -4.53
CA LYS A 227 -38.81 53.37 -3.55
C LYS A 227 -38.98 54.90 -3.54
N GLU A 228 -37.91 55.64 -3.81
CA GLU A 228 -37.90 57.11 -3.84
C GLU A 228 -38.59 57.70 -5.08
N ARG A 229 -38.63 56.97 -6.22
CA ARG A 229 -39.36 57.42 -7.43
C ARG A 229 -40.87 57.21 -7.40
N ARG A 230 -41.41 56.36 -6.51
CA ARG A 230 -42.87 56.16 -6.38
C ARG A 230 -43.56 57.22 -5.51
N ALA A 231 -42.81 58.04 -4.78
CA ALA A 231 -43.35 59.10 -3.92
C ALA A 231 -43.63 60.43 -4.67
N LEU A 232 -43.41 60.50 -5.99
CA LEU A 232 -43.46 61.75 -6.78
C LEU A 232 -44.60 61.84 -7.81
N CYS A 233 -45.58 60.92 -7.79
CA CYS A 233 -46.79 61.05 -8.60
C CYS A 233 -48.05 60.95 -7.73
N SER A 234 -48.52 62.10 -7.24
CA SER A 234 -49.90 62.33 -6.82
C SER A 234 -50.32 63.65 -7.48
N PRO A 235 -51.38 63.68 -8.29
CA PRO A 235 -51.82 64.90 -8.96
C PRO A 235 -52.65 65.73 -7.97
N ASP A 236 -52.20 66.93 -7.67
CA ASP A 236 -53.07 67.99 -7.18
C ASP A 236 -53.81 68.61 -8.38
N SER A 237 -55.10 68.91 -8.14
CA SER A 237 -56.13 69.56 -8.98
C SER A 237 -56.77 68.76 -10.12
#